data_AF-A0A962EIB1-F1
#
_entry.id   AF-A0A962EIB1-F1
#
_cell.length_a   1.000
_cell.length_b   1.000
_cell.length_c   1.000
_cell.angle_alpha   90.00
_cell.angle_beta   90.00
_cell.angle_gamma   90.00
#
_symmetry.space_group_name_H-M   'P 1'
#
loop_
_entity.id
_entity.type
_entity.pdbx_description
1 polymer ?
#
loop_
_entity_poly.entity_id
_entity_poly.type
_entity_poly.pdbx_seq_one_letter_code
_entity_poly.pdbx_strand_id
1 'polypeptide(L)'
;HIALNGGTYDGIIHLPFNQRCEAIDKWLSCRPSYENIHIIKFEDLAGAQGGGSDEKRDNCIDTIFTILDIPEEKKSTVQDNLFGKGRYTFRSGQIDSWQKDLPPAIIKDCENSIGDYLQKWDYK
;
A
#
# COMPACT_ATOMS: atom_id res chain seq x y z
N HIS A 1 -3.99 -3.11 -22.27
CA HIS A 1 -2.67 -2.66 -21.78
C HIS A 1 -1.92 -3.83 -21.14
N ILE A 2 -0.62 -4.02 -21.39
CA ILE A 2 0.17 -5.14 -20.82
C ILE A 2 0.15 -5.11 -19.28
N ALA A 3 0.19 -3.92 -18.68
CA ALA A 3 0.09 -3.77 -17.23
C ALA A 3 -1.23 -4.30 -16.64
N LEU A 4 -2.33 -4.20 -17.39
CA LEU A 4 -3.68 -4.64 -17.00
C LEU A 4 -3.94 -6.11 -17.33
N ASN A 5 -3.67 -6.49 -18.58
CA ASN A 5 -4.07 -7.78 -19.14
C ASN A 5 -2.95 -8.83 -19.07
N GLY A 6 -1.79 -8.45 -18.54
CA GLY A 6 -0.58 -9.25 -18.61
C GLY A 6 0.03 -9.26 -20.01
N GLY A 7 1.18 -9.94 -20.13
CA GLY A 7 1.92 -10.07 -21.39
C GLY A 7 3.42 -10.02 -21.17
N THR A 8 4.17 -9.90 -22.25
CA THR A 8 5.63 -9.73 -22.18
C THR A 8 5.99 -8.31 -22.60
N TYR A 9 6.76 -7.62 -21.77
CA TYR A 9 7.33 -6.31 -22.09
C TYR A 9 8.81 -6.33 -21.74
N ASP A 10 9.66 -5.95 -22.70
CA ASP A 10 11.13 -5.97 -22.55
C ASP A 10 11.69 -7.32 -22.03
N GLY A 11 11.13 -8.43 -22.51
CA GLY A 11 11.52 -9.79 -22.09
C GLY A 11 11.02 -10.20 -20.70
N ILE A 12 10.30 -9.32 -19.98
CA ILE A 12 9.73 -9.60 -18.67
C ILE A 12 8.27 -10.01 -18.81
N ILE A 13 7.90 -11.11 -18.17
CA ILE A 13 6.51 -11.56 -18.08
C ILE A 13 5.80 -10.77 -16.98
N HIS A 14 4.76 -10.06 -17.38
CA HIS A 14 3.85 -9.37 -16.47
C HIS A 14 2.57 -10.20 -16.32
N LEU A 15 2.24 -10.53 -15.06
CA LEU A 15 0.95 -11.12 -14.74
C LEU A 15 -0.17 -10.09 -14.94
N PRO A 16 -1.37 -10.53 -15.36
CA PRO A 16 -2.57 -9.72 -15.35
C PRO A 16 -2.83 -9.08 -13.99
N PHE A 17 -3.45 -7.91 -13.98
CA PHE A 17 -3.64 -7.12 -12.77
C PHE A 17 -4.50 -7.84 -11.74
N ASN A 18 -5.59 -8.49 -12.16
CA ASN A 18 -6.43 -9.30 -11.29
C ASN A 18 -5.65 -10.45 -10.62
N GLN A 19 -4.71 -11.10 -11.30
CA GLN A 19 -3.88 -12.16 -10.69
C GLN A 19 -2.93 -11.60 -9.64
N ARG A 20 -2.40 -10.39 -9.85
CA ARG A 20 -1.62 -9.69 -8.81
C ARG A 20 -2.50 -9.37 -7.60
N CYS A 21 -3.76 -8.97 -7.83
CA CYS A 21 -4.72 -8.77 -6.74
C CYS A 21 -5.04 -10.07 -6.00
N GLU A 22 -5.19 -11.20 -6.70
CA GLU A 22 -5.42 -12.51 -6.07
C GLU A 22 -4.25 -12.91 -5.14
N ALA A 23 -3.01 -12.62 -5.54
CA ALA A 23 -1.84 -12.89 -4.69
C ALA A 23 -1.89 -12.08 -3.38
N ILE A 24 -2.30 -10.81 -3.44
CA ILE A 24 -2.49 -9.96 -2.25
C ILE A 24 -3.68 -10.45 -1.41
N ASP A 25 -4.77 -10.82 -2.06
CA ASP A 25 -6.01 -11.25 -1.41
C ASP A 25 -5.81 -12.49 -0.52
N LYS A 26 -4.92 -13.40 -0.90
CA LYS A 26 -4.55 -14.56 -0.07
C LYS A 26 -3.95 -14.13 1.27
N TRP A 27 -3.08 -13.12 1.28
CA TRP A 27 -2.55 -12.58 2.53
C TRP A 27 -3.65 -11.90 3.36
N LEU A 28 -4.51 -11.12 2.72
CA LEU A 28 -5.59 -10.38 3.40
C LEU A 28 -6.65 -11.30 4.01
N SER A 29 -7.03 -12.37 3.30
CA SER A 29 -8.05 -13.33 3.73
C SER A 29 -7.56 -14.31 4.80
N CYS A 30 -6.25 -14.62 4.81
CA CYS A 30 -5.65 -15.46 5.84
C CYS A 30 -5.34 -14.72 7.15
N ARG A 31 -5.61 -13.42 7.24
CA ARG A 31 -5.39 -12.59 8.44
C ARG A 31 -5.91 -13.21 9.75
N PRO A 32 -7.08 -13.88 9.81
CA PRO A 32 -7.56 -14.49 11.06
C PRO A 32 -6.81 -15.77 11.47
N SER A 33 -6.04 -16.37 10.56
CA SER A 33 -5.49 -17.72 10.72
C SER A 33 -4.00 -17.77 11.09
N TYR A 34 -3.30 -16.64 11.04
CA TYR A 34 -1.86 -16.57 11.32
C TYR A 34 -1.55 -15.48 12.34
N GLU A 35 -1.23 -15.89 13.56
CA GLU A 35 -0.89 -14.99 14.68
C GLU A 35 0.43 -14.21 14.45
N ASN A 36 1.27 -14.66 13.52
CA ASN A 36 2.57 -14.08 13.23
C ASN A 36 2.59 -13.13 12.03
N ILE A 37 1.42 -12.77 11.48
CA ILE A 37 1.31 -11.86 10.33
C ILE A 37 0.52 -10.63 10.74
N HIS A 38 1.15 -9.47 10.56
CA HIS A 38 0.48 -8.18 10.72
C HIS A 38 0.46 -7.43 9.37
N ILE A 39 -0.73 -6.97 8.97
CA ILE A 39 -0.93 -6.27 7.71
C ILE A 39 -1.29 -4.82 8.01
N ILE A 40 -0.54 -3.91 7.39
CA ILE A 40 -0.74 -2.47 7.47
C ILE A 40 -1.01 -1.90 6.08
N LYS A 41 -1.78 -0.81 6.00
CA LYS A 41 -1.97 -0.05 4.77
C LYS A 41 -0.90 1.04 4.68
N PHE A 42 -0.42 1.30 3.47
CA PHE A 42 0.50 2.42 3.23
C PHE A 42 -0.15 3.74 3.66
N GLU A 43 -1.44 3.91 3.37
CA GLU A 43 -2.23 5.11 3.66
C GLU A 43 -2.30 5.42 5.17
N ASP A 44 -2.30 4.38 6.00
CA ASP A 44 -2.30 4.53 7.46
C ASP A 44 -0.90 4.90 7.97
N LEU A 45 0.18 4.55 7.27
CA LEU A 45 1.57 4.80 7.67
C LEU A 45 2.17 6.09 7.08
N ALA A 46 1.63 6.61 5.98
CA ALA A 46 2.20 7.75 5.27
C ALA A 46 2.14 9.08 6.06
N GLY A 47 1.18 9.21 6.99
CA GLY A 47 0.96 10.44 7.77
C GLY A 47 0.47 11.62 6.91
N ALA A 48 0.33 12.80 7.55
CA ALA A 48 -0.19 14.00 6.89
C ALA A 48 0.66 14.45 5.69
N GLN A 49 1.98 14.25 5.77
CA GLN A 49 2.91 14.59 4.68
C GLN A 49 2.69 13.78 3.40
N GLY A 50 2.15 12.56 3.51
CA GLY A 50 1.78 11.73 2.35
C GLY A 50 0.32 11.87 1.92
N GLY A 51 -0.45 12.78 2.54
CA GLY A 51 -1.88 12.94 2.31
C GLY A 51 -2.78 12.10 3.23
N GLY A 52 -2.20 11.42 4.22
CA GLY A 52 -2.90 10.63 5.23
C GLY A 52 -3.18 11.40 6.53
N SER A 53 -3.25 10.70 7.65
CA SER A 53 -3.43 11.27 8.99
C SER A 53 -2.26 10.92 9.90
N ASP A 54 -1.71 11.91 10.61
CA ASP A 54 -0.66 11.67 11.60
C ASP A 54 -1.17 10.80 12.76
N GLU A 55 -2.44 10.92 13.16
CA GLU A 55 -3.06 10.04 14.17
C GLU A 55 -3.06 8.57 13.71
N LYS A 56 -3.43 8.32 12.45
CA LYS A 56 -3.39 6.97 11.88
C LYS A 56 -1.96 6.43 11.79
N ARG A 57 -1.01 7.28 11.41
CA ARG A 57 0.41 6.94 11.37
C ARG A 57 0.90 6.54 12.75
N ASP A 58 0.61 7.35 13.76
CA ASP A 58 1.12 7.14 15.11
C ASP A 58 0.55 5.84 15.69
N ASN A 59 -0.74 5.59 15.52
CA ASN A 59 -1.37 4.31 15.88
C ASN A 59 -0.78 3.10 15.12
N CYS A 60 -0.46 3.27 13.84
CA CYS A 60 0.16 2.22 13.02
C CYS A 60 1.58 1.92 13.52
N ILE A 61 2.38 2.96 13.81
CA ILE A 61 3.73 2.82 14.35
C ILE A 61 3.70 2.17 15.73
N ASP A 62 2.77 2.57 16.61
CA ASP A 62 2.58 1.96 17.93
C ASP A 62 2.32 0.45 17.84
N THR A 63 1.47 0.07 16.89
CA THR A 63 1.16 -1.33 16.64
C THR A 63 2.41 -2.10 16.18
N ILE A 64 3.19 -1.53 15.26
CA ILE A 64 4.44 -2.14 14.78
C ILE A 64 5.46 -2.26 15.90
N PHE A 65 5.64 -1.22 16.71
CA PHE A 65 6.59 -1.21 17.84
C PHE A 65 6.22 -2.27 18.87
N THR A 66 4.93 -2.37 19.20
CA THR A 66 4.41 -3.40 20.12
C THR A 66 4.67 -4.81 19.59
N ILE A 67 4.38 -5.06 18.31
CA ILE A 67 4.54 -6.40 17.70
C ILE A 67 6.01 -6.81 17.61
N LEU A 68 6.89 -5.85 17.34
CA LEU A 68 8.33 -6.10 17.17
C LEU A 68 9.13 -5.94 18.47
N ASP A 69 8.46 -5.66 19.60
CA ASP A 69 9.08 -5.39 20.90
C ASP A 69 10.19 -4.31 20.80
N ILE A 70 9.90 -3.24 20.06
CA ILE A 70 10.82 -2.12 19.87
C ILE A 70 10.60 -1.09 20.98
N PRO A 71 11.67 -0.63 21.65
CA PRO A 71 11.55 0.40 22.68
C PRO A 71 11.00 1.73 22.16
N GLU A 72 10.10 2.34 22.94
CA GLU A 72 9.36 3.58 22.60
C GLU A 72 10.29 4.77 22.31
N GLU A 73 11.48 4.83 22.93
CA GLU A 73 12.43 5.92 22.72
C GLU A 73 12.92 6.04 21.27
N LYS A 74 12.76 4.99 20.45
CA LYS A 74 13.12 5.02 19.02
C LYS A 74 12.02 5.60 18.14
N LYS A 75 10.80 5.77 18.65
CA LYS A 75 9.61 6.11 17.87
C LYS A 75 9.73 7.45 17.17
N SER A 76 10.14 8.49 17.90
CA SER A 76 10.35 9.84 17.35
C SER A 76 11.34 9.83 16.18
N THR A 77 12.45 9.10 16.33
CA THR A 77 13.46 8.96 15.29
C THR A 77 12.89 8.27 14.04
N VAL A 78 12.06 7.23 14.21
CA VAL A 78 11.41 6.57 13.07
C VAL A 78 10.43 7.51 12.37
N GLN A 79 9.57 8.19 13.13
CA GLN A 79 8.58 9.14 12.60
C GLN A 79 9.25 10.25 11.77
N ASP A 80 10.31 10.86 12.30
CA ASP A 80 11.02 11.98 11.64
C ASP A 80 11.70 11.58 10.33
N ASN A 81 12.03 10.28 10.19
CA ASN A 81 12.77 9.76 9.05
C ASN A 81 11.91 8.98 8.04
N LEU A 82 10.61 8.84 8.31
CA LEU A 82 9.70 8.01 7.51
C LEU A 82 9.40 8.63 6.14
N PHE A 83 9.17 9.94 6.11
CA PHE A 83 8.62 10.63 4.93
C PHE A 83 9.45 11.87 4.53
N GLY A 84 9.60 12.09 3.22
CA GLY A 84 10.16 13.31 2.66
C GLY A 84 11.32 13.11 1.69
N LYS A 85 11.74 14.22 1.07
CA LYS A 85 12.83 14.22 0.08
C LYS A 85 14.14 13.78 0.74
N GLY A 86 14.76 12.75 0.18
CA GLY A 86 16.00 12.17 0.71
C GLY A 86 15.80 11.12 1.80
N ARG A 87 14.55 10.78 2.16
CA ARG A 87 14.25 9.63 3.02
C ARG A 87 14.28 8.33 2.22
N TYR A 88 14.65 7.25 2.90
CA TYR A 88 14.76 5.91 2.31
C TYR A 88 13.40 5.21 2.14
N THR A 89 12.40 5.54 2.97
CA THR A 89 11.11 4.84 3.01
C THR A 89 10.09 5.48 2.07
N PHE A 90 9.59 6.68 2.38
CA PHE A 90 8.63 7.38 1.52
C PHE A 90 9.24 8.64 0.89
N ARG A 91 10.00 8.42 -0.19
CA ARG A 91 10.73 9.48 -0.90
C ARG A 91 9.82 10.50 -1.59
N SER A 92 8.71 10.03 -2.17
CA SER A 92 7.73 10.85 -2.88
C SER A 92 6.31 10.25 -2.92
N GLY A 93 6.06 9.18 -2.15
CA GLY A 93 4.79 8.46 -2.21
C GLY A 93 3.66 9.32 -1.65
N GLN A 94 2.77 9.80 -2.50
CA GLN A 94 1.58 10.54 -2.09
C GLN A 94 0.36 9.65 -2.33
N ILE A 95 -0.54 9.59 -1.35
CA ILE A 95 -1.86 8.99 -1.52
C ILE A 95 -2.53 9.65 -2.74
N ASP A 96 -3.16 8.82 -3.58
CA ASP A 96 -3.87 9.25 -4.79
C ASP A 96 -3.03 9.94 -5.89
N SER A 97 -1.70 9.94 -5.79
CA SER A 97 -0.84 10.51 -6.84
C SER A 97 -1.03 9.87 -8.21
N TRP A 98 -1.40 8.58 -8.24
CA TRP A 98 -1.67 7.83 -9.47
C TRP A 98 -2.74 8.47 -10.36
N GLN A 99 -3.69 9.23 -9.78
CA GLN A 99 -4.76 9.88 -10.53
C GLN A 99 -4.24 10.95 -11.50
N LYS A 100 -3.06 11.52 -11.22
CA LYS A 100 -2.43 12.54 -12.08
C LYS A 100 -1.69 11.93 -13.27
N ASP A 101 -1.25 10.69 -13.13
CA ASP A 101 -0.39 10.01 -14.09
C ASP A 101 -1.17 9.08 -15.03
N LEU A 102 -2.37 8.65 -14.63
CA LEU A 102 -3.19 7.72 -15.39
C LEU A 102 -4.32 8.42 -16.17
N PRO A 103 -4.45 8.18 -17.48
CA PRO A 103 -5.59 8.69 -18.25
C PRO A 103 -6.93 8.12 -17.73
N PRO A 104 -8.04 8.88 -17.80
CA PRO A 104 -9.35 8.43 -17.30
C PRO A 104 -9.83 7.09 -17.90
N ALA A 105 -9.51 6.83 -19.17
CA ALA A 105 -9.84 5.55 -19.81
C ALA A 105 -9.13 4.36 -19.14
N ILE A 106 -7.86 4.54 -18.74
CA ILE A 106 -7.07 3.51 -18.05
C ILE A 106 -7.60 3.27 -16.64
N ILE A 107 -8.00 4.35 -15.94
CA ILE A 107 -8.60 4.26 -14.61
C ILE A 107 -9.87 3.41 -14.68
N LYS A 108 -10.75 3.71 -15.64
CA LYS A 108 -11.98 2.94 -15.86
C LYS A 108 -11.71 1.48 -16.20
N ASP A 109 -10.70 1.20 -17.03
CA ASP A 109 -10.30 -0.18 -17.34
C ASP A 109 -9.77 -0.92 -16.10
N CYS A 110 -9.02 -0.23 -15.22
CA CYS A 110 -8.61 -0.78 -13.92
C CYS A 110 -9.80 -1.07 -13.02
N GLU A 111 -10.71 -0.11 -12.83
CA GLU A 111 -11.91 -0.27 -12.00
C GLU A 111 -12.76 -1.45 -12.48
N ASN A 112 -12.96 -1.60 -13.80
CA ASN A 112 -13.66 -2.75 -14.35
C ASN A 112 -12.93 -4.08 -14.11
N SER A 113 -11.59 -4.06 -14.11
CA SER A 113 -10.78 -5.27 -13.96
C SER A 113 -10.64 -5.73 -12.51
N ILE A 114 -10.64 -4.81 -11.54
CA ILE A 114 -10.31 -5.11 -10.13
C ILE A 114 -11.32 -4.55 -9.12
N GLY A 115 -12.46 -4.02 -9.58
CA GLY A 115 -13.47 -3.38 -8.73
C GLY A 115 -13.94 -4.25 -7.57
N ASP A 116 -14.13 -5.55 -7.80
CA ASP A 116 -14.49 -6.51 -6.74
C ASP A 116 -13.45 -6.57 -5.62
N TYR A 117 -12.15 -6.49 -5.96
CA TYR A 117 -11.08 -6.44 -4.97
C TYR A 117 -11.04 -5.11 -4.23
N LEU A 118 -11.22 -3.99 -4.93
CA LEU A 118 -11.27 -2.66 -4.32
C LEU A 118 -12.38 -2.59 -3.26
N GLN A 119 -13.60 -3.03 -3.63
CA GLN A 119 -14.72 -3.10 -2.70
C GLN A 119 -14.42 -4.03 -1.52
N LYS A 120 -13.87 -5.22 -1.79
CA LYS A 120 -13.53 -6.20 -0.74
C LYS A 120 -12.49 -5.66 0.25
N TRP A 121 -11.56 -4.83 -0.20
CA TRP A 121 -10.47 -4.28 0.61
C TRP A 121 -10.78 -2.90 1.22
N ASP A 122 -12.02 -2.42 1.07
CA ASP A 122 -12.50 -1.12 1.53
C ASP A 122 -11.71 0.06 0.92
N TYR A 123 -11.42 -0.04 -0.38
CA TYR A 123 -10.94 1.07 -1.20
C TYR A 123 -12.11 1.61 -2.04
N LYS A 124 -12.22 2.94 -2.10
CA LYS A 124 -13.30 3.67 -2.78
C LYS A 124 -12.80 4.34 -4.05
#